data_AF-A0A453E6Q5-F1
#
_entry.id   AF-A0A453E6Q5-F1
#
_cell.length_a   1.000
_cell.length_b   1.000
_cell.length_c   1.000
_cell.angle_alpha   90.00
_cell.angle_beta   90.00
_cell.angle_gamma   90.00
#
_symmetry.space_group_name_H-M   'P 1'
#
loop_
_entity.id
_entity.type
_entity.pdbx_description
1 polymer ?
#
loop_
_entity_poly.entity_id
_entity_poly.type
_entity_poly.pdbx_seq_one_letter_code
_entity_poly.pdbx_strand_id
1 'polypeptide(L)'
;MPHCYTALEELIYTFGGPWLFGLLLSGLLILLALVLSVARMKFAGTDELPGPAPTQQGSQIDHSFPFLESLNEVLETNRAEESHGHVHRMYFMGPNTFSEPWHLPHTPAEQITEIVYEDAFNRFVDEINTLAAYQWWEGSIYSILCILAYPLAWSWQQWRRRKKLQRLREFVRSEYDHSCLRSCRSRALYEGLKVTATPDLMLGYLDFFLGGDEKRPDLPPRLRQRFPMSLIFGGDGSYMAPFSLHSDSVLTSLMSQAVQPWIWHRLVAGLNAQLRLVRRGNLKATFLPVLNWLETHADPALGVNGVRVDLAWFQATALGYCQLGLVVYTVEGEPVTAELDGSPRIKIEQHSLVQDMLADAQLSRSRIKDVFMRKRITGGILDSTTLRTLIDRRDFLYPFSLILHNSKPVGHQVCLCYHFSL
;
A
#
# COMPACT_ATOMS: atom_id res chain seq x y z
N MET A 1 -9.20 5.76 20.97
CA MET A 1 -8.56 6.44 19.83
C MET A 1 -7.13 6.77 20.24
N PRO A 2 -6.11 6.44 19.43
CA PRO A 2 -4.73 6.81 19.76
C PRO A 2 -4.56 8.34 19.68
N HIS A 3 -3.71 8.89 20.55
CA HIS A 3 -3.38 10.31 20.56
C HIS A 3 -2.58 10.67 19.31
N CYS A 4 -3.24 11.25 18.31
CA CYS A 4 -2.59 11.80 17.12
C CYS A 4 -2.00 13.17 17.49
N TYR A 5 -0.71 13.21 17.81
CA TYR A 5 -0.01 14.46 18.02
C TYR A 5 0.22 15.19 16.70
N THR A 6 0.16 16.51 16.72
CA THR A 6 0.53 17.33 15.56
C THR A 6 2.05 17.29 15.36
N ALA A 7 2.55 17.46 14.13
CA ALA A 7 4.00 17.40 13.84
C ALA A 7 4.83 18.38 14.67
N LEU A 8 4.25 19.53 15.02
CA LEU A 8 4.87 20.52 15.90
C LEU A 8 4.95 20.02 17.35
N GLU A 9 3.90 19.36 17.82
CA GLU A 9 3.83 18.81 19.17
C GLU A 9 4.77 17.60 19.33
N GLU A 10 4.88 16.74 18.31
CA GLU A 10 5.87 15.66 18.31
C GLU A 10 7.30 16.17 18.28
N LEU A 11 7.60 17.17 17.46
CA LEU A 11 8.91 17.81 17.43
C LEU A 11 9.24 18.37 18.83
N ILE A 12 8.30 19.08 19.44
CA ILE A 12 8.40 19.58 20.81
C ILE A 12 8.76 18.46 21.80
N TYR A 13 8.06 17.32 21.76
CA TYR A 13 8.33 16.22 22.67
C TYR A 13 9.64 15.47 22.37
N THR A 14 10.07 15.39 21.10
CA THR A 14 11.37 14.80 20.75
C THR A 14 12.57 15.61 21.28
N PHE A 15 12.42 16.94 21.40
CA PHE A 15 13.43 17.83 21.97
C PHE A 15 13.31 18.02 23.49
N GLY A 16 12.55 17.17 24.18
CA GLY A 16 12.43 17.18 25.64
C GLY A 16 11.28 18.04 26.18
N GLY A 17 10.29 18.35 25.34
CA GLY A 17 9.07 19.05 25.72
C GLY A 17 9.07 20.55 25.39
N PRO A 18 7.93 21.24 25.59
CA PRO A 18 7.70 22.59 25.07
C PRO A 18 8.67 23.63 25.62
N TRP A 19 9.15 23.44 26.85
CA TRP A 19 10.11 24.33 27.50
C TRP A 19 11.52 24.24 26.91
N LEU A 20 12.05 23.03 26.73
CA LEU A 20 13.38 22.83 26.14
C LEU A 20 13.40 23.21 24.66
N PHE A 21 12.34 22.86 23.93
CA PHE A 21 12.19 23.29 22.54
C PHE A 21 12.12 24.82 22.42
N GLY A 22 11.37 25.49 23.30
CA GLY A 22 11.29 26.95 23.35
C GLY A 22 12.64 27.64 23.62
N LEU A 23 13.44 27.09 24.54
CA LEU A 23 14.80 27.58 24.82
C LEU A 23 15.77 27.38 23.64
N LEU A 24 15.69 26.24 22.96
CA LEU A 24 16.50 25.98 21.76
C LEU A 24 16.11 26.91 20.62
N LEU A 25 14.81 27.11 20.41
CA LEU A 25 14.28 28.00 19.37
C LEU A 25 14.67 29.46 19.64
N SER A 26 14.58 29.92 20.90
CA SER A 26 15.00 31.29 21.26
C SER A 26 16.49 31.49 21.05
N GLY A 27 17.33 30.51 21.41
CA GLY A 27 18.76 30.53 21.12
C GLY A 27 19.07 30.61 19.63
N LEU A 28 18.37 29.82 18.80
CA LEU A 28 18.51 29.85 17.34
C LEU A 28 18.09 31.20 16.77
N LEU A 29 16.98 31.78 17.25
CA LEU A 29 16.49 33.09 16.80
C LEU A 29 17.45 34.22 17.20
N ILE A 30 18.04 34.17 18.40
CA ILE A 30 19.07 35.13 18.82
C ILE A 30 20.31 35.00 17.93
N LEU A 31 20.75 33.77 17.64
CA LEU A 31 21.89 33.53 16.77
C LEU A 31 21.62 33.99 15.34
N LEU A 32 20.42 33.73 14.80
CA LEU A 32 19.97 34.23 13.51
C LEU A 32 19.93 35.76 13.51
N ALA A 33 19.40 36.39 14.56
CA ALA A 33 19.37 37.85 14.70
C ALA A 33 20.77 38.45 14.76
N LEU A 34 21.72 37.79 15.44
CA LEU A 34 23.13 38.20 15.46
C LEU A 34 23.78 38.07 14.06
N VAL A 35 23.56 36.96 13.37
CA VAL A 35 24.07 36.74 12.00
C VAL A 35 23.46 37.78 11.04
N LEU A 36 22.17 38.04 11.14
CA LEU A 36 21.49 39.06 10.34
C LEU A 36 21.94 40.47 10.71
N SER A 37 22.25 40.75 11.98
CA SER A 37 22.80 42.04 12.42
C SER A 37 24.22 42.27 11.85
N VAL A 38 25.07 41.24 11.88
CA VAL A 38 26.41 41.28 11.26
C VAL A 38 26.32 41.39 9.74
N ALA A 39 25.38 40.68 9.11
CA ALA A 39 25.12 40.81 7.67
C ALA A 39 24.59 42.21 7.33
N ARG A 40 23.70 42.78 8.15
CA ARG A 40 23.18 44.14 7.97
C ARG A 40 24.27 45.19 8.16
N MET A 41 25.20 45.01 9.10
CA MET A 41 26.38 45.88 9.24
C MET A 41 27.32 45.82 8.02
N LYS A 42 27.32 44.71 7.27
CA LYS A 42 28.10 44.58 6.03
C LYS A 42 27.38 45.10 4.77
N PHE A 43 26.05 45.21 4.79
CA PHE A 43 25.26 45.56 3.60
C PHE A 43 24.45 46.87 3.73
N ALA A 44 24.37 47.49 4.91
CA ALA A 44 23.67 48.77 5.13
C ALA A 44 24.62 49.97 4.97
N GLY A 45 25.26 50.06 3.81
CA GLY A 45 25.97 51.24 3.34
C GLY A 45 25.39 51.74 2.02
N THR A 46 24.06 51.80 1.89
CA THR A 46 23.37 52.60 0.85
C THR A 46 21.88 52.78 1.24
N ASP A 47 21.44 54.04 1.21
CA ASP A 47 20.20 54.69 1.68
C ASP A 47 18.84 54.02 1.32
N GLU A 48 17.86 53.92 2.25
CA GLU A 48 16.70 54.82 2.55
C GLU A 48 15.71 55.05 1.37
N LEU A 49 14.36 55.02 1.43
CA LEU A 49 13.27 54.74 2.39
C LEU A 49 11.95 54.55 1.54
N PRO A 50 10.68 54.59 2.02
CA PRO A 50 9.64 53.59 1.72
C PRO A 50 8.44 54.10 0.88
N GLY A 51 7.52 53.20 0.50
CA GLY A 51 6.24 53.57 -0.12
C GLY A 51 5.14 52.52 0.13
N PRO A 52 3.87 52.92 0.31
CA PRO A 52 2.85 52.14 1.02
C PRO A 52 2.06 51.15 0.14
N ALA A 53 1.52 50.12 0.78
CA ALA A 53 0.63 49.13 0.17
C ALA A 53 -0.83 49.62 0.15
N PRO A 54 -1.62 49.27 -0.89
CA PRO A 54 -3.07 49.19 -0.77
C PRO A 54 -3.54 47.73 -0.66
N THR A 55 -4.47 47.52 0.27
CA THR A 55 -5.37 46.37 0.39
C THR A 55 -6.44 46.38 -0.71
N GLN A 56 -6.76 45.23 -1.31
CA GLN A 56 -8.11 44.83 -1.78
C GLN A 56 -8.07 43.36 -2.23
N GLN A 57 -8.76 42.46 -1.53
CA GLN A 57 -10.11 41.93 -1.81
C GLN A 57 -10.09 40.66 -2.66
N GLY A 58 -10.74 39.62 -2.13
CA GLY A 58 -10.79 38.29 -2.70
C GLY A 58 -11.74 38.15 -3.89
N SER A 59 -11.60 37.02 -4.57
CA SER A 59 -12.70 36.36 -5.26
C SER A 59 -12.58 34.85 -5.02
N GLN A 60 -13.70 34.32 -4.58
CA GLN A 60 -13.99 32.97 -4.13
C GLN A 60 -14.14 32.08 -5.36
N ILE A 61 -13.39 30.99 -5.44
CA ILE A 61 -13.52 29.98 -6.49
C ILE A 61 -14.64 29.02 -6.06
N ASP A 62 -15.85 29.26 -6.53
CA ASP A 62 -16.92 28.25 -6.51
C ASP A 62 -16.84 27.43 -7.81
N HIS A 63 -16.20 26.27 -7.73
CA HIS A 63 -16.35 25.19 -8.71
C HIS A 63 -16.90 23.96 -7.98
N SER A 64 -18.20 23.98 -7.70
CA SER A 64 -18.96 22.77 -7.45
C SER A 64 -19.04 21.99 -8.76
N PHE A 65 -18.32 20.87 -8.82
CA PHE A 65 -18.50 19.90 -9.89
C PHE A 65 -19.88 19.25 -9.73
N PRO A 66 -20.73 19.22 -10.77
CA PRO A 66 -22.01 18.53 -10.70
C PRO A 66 -21.76 17.02 -10.60
N PHE A 67 -22.26 16.42 -9.53
CA PHE A 67 -22.26 14.98 -9.31
C PHE A 67 -23.24 14.34 -10.29
N LEU A 68 -22.70 13.66 -11.32
CA LEU A 68 -23.49 12.97 -12.33
C LEU A 68 -23.75 11.53 -11.86
N GLU A 69 -24.90 11.35 -11.23
CA GLU A 69 -25.41 10.06 -10.73
C GLU A 69 -25.56 9.00 -11.84
N SER A 70 -25.85 9.44 -13.07
CA SER A 70 -25.94 8.58 -14.27
C SER A 70 -24.59 7.98 -14.71
N LEU A 71 -23.48 8.70 -14.54
CA LEU A 71 -22.15 8.12 -14.79
C LEU A 71 -21.77 7.15 -13.69
N ASN A 72 -22.20 7.41 -12.45
CA ASN A 72 -21.95 6.50 -11.35
C ASN A 72 -22.62 5.14 -11.62
N GLU A 73 -23.88 5.10 -12.08
CA GLU A 73 -24.55 3.84 -12.43
C GLU A 73 -23.83 3.05 -13.53
N VAL A 74 -23.40 3.70 -14.61
CA VAL A 74 -22.65 3.04 -15.70
C VAL A 74 -21.24 2.64 -15.26
N LEU A 75 -20.64 3.40 -14.34
CA LEU A 75 -19.33 3.08 -13.78
C LEU A 75 -19.41 1.95 -12.76
N GLU A 76 -20.50 1.86 -11.99
CA GLU A 76 -20.79 0.77 -11.06
C GLU A 76 -21.07 -0.54 -11.81
N THR A 77 -21.78 -0.51 -12.94
CA THR A 77 -21.97 -1.71 -13.78
C THR A 77 -20.68 -2.19 -14.41
N ASN A 78 -19.87 -1.28 -14.98
CA ASN A 78 -18.52 -1.64 -15.47
C ASN A 78 -17.60 -2.14 -14.35
N ARG A 79 -17.65 -1.53 -13.15
CA ARG A 79 -16.85 -1.96 -11.98
C ARG A 79 -17.25 -3.34 -11.49
N ALA A 80 -18.54 -3.67 -11.54
CA ALA A 80 -19.04 -4.99 -11.17
C ALA A 80 -18.66 -6.06 -12.20
N GLU A 81 -18.75 -5.77 -13.50
CA GLU A 81 -18.29 -6.70 -14.55
C GLU A 81 -16.77 -6.92 -14.51
N GLU A 82 -15.99 -5.87 -14.28
CA GLU A 82 -14.53 -5.95 -14.11
C GLU A 82 -14.14 -6.86 -12.94
N SER A 83 -14.86 -6.81 -11.81
CA SER A 83 -14.50 -7.59 -10.63
C SER A 83 -14.77 -9.09 -10.77
N HIS A 84 -15.75 -9.48 -11.60
CA HIS A 84 -16.04 -10.88 -11.90
C HIS A 84 -14.97 -11.54 -12.79
N GLY A 85 -14.27 -10.78 -13.64
CA GLY A 85 -13.23 -11.30 -14.52
C GLY A 85 -11.83 -11.38 -13.91
N HIS A 86 -11.59 -10.81 -12.72
CA HIS A 86 -10.25 -10.70 -12.14
C HIS A 86 -9.64 -12.07 -11.83
N VAL A 87 -8.38 -12.30 -12.17
CA VAL A 87 -7.65 -13.54 -11.90
C VAL A 87 -6.62 -13.34 -10.79
N HIS A 88 -5.70 -12.40 -11.00
CA HIS A 88 -4.54 -12.23 -10.16
C HIS A 88 -4.01 -10.80 -10.25
N ARG A 89 -3.39 -10.36 -9.16
CA ARG A 89 -2.76 -9.05 -9.03
C ARG A 89 -1.27 -9.26 -8.81
N MET A 90 -0.46 -8.76 -9.72
CA MET A 90 1.00 -8.69 -9.55
C MET A 90 1.38 -7.30 -9.04
N TYR A 91 2.19 -7.24 -7.99
CA TYR A 91 2.71 -5.97 -7.46
C TYR A 91 4.02 -5.61 -8.12
N PHE A 92 4.21 -4.32 -8.38
CA PHE A 92 5.53 -3.81 -8.77
C PHE A 92 6.46 -3.83 -7.56
N MET A 93 7.71 -4.23 -7.82
CA MET A 93 8.80 -4.20 -6.86
C MET A 93 9.44 -2.82 -6.85
N GLY A 94 10.06 -2.46 -5.71
CA GLY A 94 10.75 -1.18 -5.53
C GLY A 94 9.86 -0.04 -4.98
N PRO A 95 10.45 0.95 -4.28
CA PRO A 95 9.73 2.07 -3.65
C PRO A 95 9.40 3.24 -4.61
N ASN A 96 9.52 3.04 -5.93
CA ASN A 96 9.34 4.08 -6.95
C ASN A 96 10.22 5.33 -6.74
N THR A 97 11.50 5.12 -6.43
CA THR A 97 12.48 6.19 -6.25
C THR A 97 13.35 6.33 -7.49
N PHE A 98 14.04 7.46 -7.64
CA PHE A 98 14.95 7.65 -8.80
C PHE A 98 16.09 6.63 -8.82
N SER A 99 16.54 6.17 -7.64
CA SER A 99 17.52 5.09 -7.50
C SER A 99 16.94 3.71 -7.77
N GLU A 100 15.66 3.53 -7.46
CA GLU A 100 14.98 2.25 -7.56
C GLU A 100 13.56 2.42 -8.12
N PRO A 101 13.42 2.39 -9.45
CA PRO A 101 12.13 2.49 -10.12
C PRO A 101 11.27 1.24 -9.87
N TRP A 102 9.99 1.36 -10.19
CA TRP A 102 9.12 0.20 -10.25
C TRP A 102 9.61 -0.80 -11.30
N HIS A 103 9.57 -2.08 -10.94
CA HIS A 103 9.88 -3.15 -11.86
C HIS A 103 9.05 -4.40 -11.55
N LEU A 104 8.73 -5.19 -12.56
CA LEU A 104 8.09 -6.50 -12.43
C LEU A 104 9.14 -7.60 -12.52
N PRO A 105 8.96 -8.72 -11.79
CA PRO A 105 9.79 -9.90 -11.94
C PRO A 105 9.52 -10.56 -13.31
N HIS A 106 10.56 -11.09 -13.93
CA HIS A 106 10.44 -11.80 -15.22
C HIS A 106 9.66 -13.12 -15.07
N THR A 107 9.74 -13.80 -13.94
CA THR A 107 9.00 -15.04 -13.74
C THR A 107 7.52 -14.77 -13.49
N PRO A 108 6.59 -15.30 -14.31
CA PRO A 108 5.16 -15.19 -14.04
C PRO A 108 4.80 -15.92 -12.74
N ALA A 109 3.84 -15.39 -11.98
CA ALA A 109 3.34 -16.05 -10.79
C ALA A 109 2.59 -17.35 -11.16
N GLU A 110 2.65 -18.36 -10.29
CA GLU A 110 2.00 -19.68 -10.52
C GLU A 110 0.53 -19.55 -10.97
N GLN A 111 -0.18 -18.54 -10.47
CA GLN A 111 -1.59 -18.29 -10.74
C GLN A 111 -1.86 -17.77 -12.16
N ILE A 112 -0.87 -17.17 -12.82
CA ILE A 112 -0.99 -16.60 -14.17
C ILE A 112 -0.27 -17.42 -15.25
N THR A 113 0.62 -18.35 -14.85
CA THR A 113 1.36 -19.23 -15.77
C THR A 113 0.44 -19.98 -16.73
N GLU A 114 -0.80 -20.27 -16.33
CA GLU A 114 -1.79 -20.94 -17.17
C GLU A 114 -2.50 -20.02 -18.18
N ILE A 115 -2.50 -18.72 -17.96
CA ILE A 115 -3.21 -17.72 -18.80
C ILE A 115 -2.23 -17.01 -19.73
N VAL A 116 -0.94 -17.04 -19.41
CA VAL A 116 0.08 -16.23 -20.06
C VAL A 116 1.12 -17.12 -20.75
N TYR A 117 1.59 -16.71 -21.93
CA TYR A 117 2.77 -17.26 -22.57
C TYR A 117 4.04 -16.69 -21.93
N GLU A 118 4.86 -17.54 -21.31
CA GLU A 118 6.05 -17.14 -20.53
C GLU A 118 7.02 -16.27 -21.34
N ASP A 119 7.36 -16.66 -22.57
CA ASP A 119 8.31 -15.91 -23.41
C ASP A 119 7.79 -14.53 -23.84
N ALA A 120 6.48 -14.42 -24.09
CA ALA A 120 5.85 -13.15 -24.43
C ALA A 120 5.68 -12.27 -23.18
N PHE A 121 5.47 -12.88 -22.01
CA PHE A 121 5.45 -12.19 -20.74
C PHE A 121 6.81 -11.58 -20.39
N ASN A 122 7.91 -12.33 -20.58
CA ASN A 122 9.26 -11.82 -20.34
C ASN A 122 9.55 -10.55 -21.15
N ARG A 123 9.20 -10.56 -22.44
CA ARG A 123 9.35 -9.39 -23.32
C ARG A 123 8.49 -8.21 -22.87
N PHE A 124 7.25 -8.48 -22.49
CA PHE A 124 6.36 -7.46 -21.93
C PHE A 124 6.92 -6.86 -20.63
N VAL A 125 7.50 -7.68 -19.75
CA VAL A 125 8.15 -7.23 -18.53
C VAL A 125 9.37 -6.35 -18.84
N ASP A 126 10.18 -6.70 -19.84
CA ASP A 126 11.31 -5.86 -20.28
C ASP A 126 10.83 -4.48 -20.76
N GLU A 127 9.77 -4.41 -21.55
CA GLU A 127 9.18 -3.16 -22.02
C GLU A 127 8.60 -2.33 -20.86
N ILE A 128 7.88 -2.96 -19.92
CA ILE A 128 7.39 -2.27 -18.72
C ILE A 128 8.55 -1.74 -17.86
N ASN A 129 9.57 -2.57 -17.61
CA ASN A 129 10.69 -2.19 -16.75
C ASN A 129 11.50 -1.05 -17.36
N THR A 130 11.69 -1.05 -18.68
CA THR A 130 12.35 0.05 -19.40
C THR A 130 11.53 1.33 -19.39
N LEU A 131 10.19 1.24 -19.52
CA LEU A 131 9.30 2.41 -19.41
C LEU A 131 9.27 3.00 -18.00
N ALA A 132 9.29 2.14 -16.97
CA ALA A 132 9.29 2.51 -15.58
C ALA A 132 10.63 3.11 -15.10
N ALA A 133 11.74 2.76 -15.76
CA ALA A 133 13.08 3.25 -15.41
C ALA A 133 13.19 4.79 -15.49
N TYR A 134 13.82 5.39 -14.50
CA TYR A 134 14.10 6.83 -14.47
C TYR A 134 15.42 7.15 -15.19
N GLN A 135 15.45 8.28 -15.89
CA GLN A 135 16.70 8.79 -16.45
C GLN A 135 17.53 9.47 -15.35
N TRP A 136 18.86 9.38 -15.43
CA TRP A 136 19.77 9.89 -14.41
C TRP A 136 19.58 11.37 -14.09
N TRP A 137 19.30 12.20 -15.11
CA TRP A 137 19.11 13.64 -14.93
C TRP A 137 17.86 13.98 -14.09
N GLU A 138 16.85 13.10 -14.07
CA GLU A 138 15.63 13.31 -13.28
C GLU A 138 15.96 13.30 -11.78
N GLY A 139 16.83 12.37 -11.38
CA GLY A 139 17.37 12.29 -10.03
C GLY A 139 18.26 13.49 -9.71
N SER A 140 19.11 13.92 -10.64
CA SER A 140 19.96 15.11 -10.43
C SER A 140 19.15 16.39 -10.21
N ILE A 141 18.10 16.62 -11.01
CA ILE A 141 17.20 17.78 -10.82
C ILE A 141 16.52 17.69 -9.46
N TYR A 142 16.01 16.51 -9.09
CA TYR A 142 15.41 16.32 -7.78
C TYR A 142 16.39 16.64 -6.65
N SER A 143 17.63 16.15 -6.71
CA SER A 143 18.66 16.44 -5.71
C SER A 143 18.96 17.94 -5.60
N ILE A 144 19.06 18.66 -6.72
CA ILE A 144 19.25 20.12 -6.73
C ILE A 144 18.04 20.82 -6.09
N LEU A 145 16.83 20.44 -6.49
CA LEU A 145 15.59 21.00 -5.93
C LEU A 145 15.46 20.70 -4.44
N CYS A 146 15.88 19.53 -3.96
CA CYS A 146 15.86 19.20 -2.53
C CYS A 146 16.69 20.18 -1.70
N ILE A 147 17.82 20.65 -2.24
CA ILE A 147 18.71 21.62 -1.57
C ILE A 147 18.11 23.04 -1.66
N LEU A 148 17.55 23.41 -2.81
CA LEU A 148 17.03 24.76 -3.04
C LEU A 148 15.66 25.00 -2.39
N ALA A 149 14.72 24.09 -2.62
CA ALA A 149 13.33 24.19 -2.19
C ALA A 149 12.69 22.79 -2.12
N TYR A 150 12.72 22.18 -0.94
CA TYR A 150 12.14 20.85 -0.70
C TYR A 150 10.67 20.70 -1.17
N PRO A 151 9.75 21.66 -0.98
CA PRO A 151 8.38 21.58 -1.50
C PRO A 151 8.31 21.39 -3.01
N LEU A 152 9.19 22.08 -3.75
CA LEU A 152 9.28 22.01 -5.19
C LEU A 152 9.92 20.68 -5.64
N ALA A 153 10.88 20.17 -4.88
CA ALA A 153 11.45 18.85 -5.11
C ALA A 153 10.39 17.75 -4.98
N TRP A 154 9.57 17.82 -3.93
CA TRP A 154 8.48 16.87 -3.71
C TRP A 154 7.44 16.94 -4.82
N SER A 155 7.00 18.14 -5.22
CA SER A 155 6.02 18.29 -6.31
C SER A 155 6.58 17.80 -7.65
N TRP A 156 7.86 18.08 -7.93
CA TRP A 156 8.57 17.54 -9.10
C TRP A 156 8.59 16.01 -9.10
N GLN A 157 8.96 15.39 -7.99
CA GLN A 157 8.98 13.93 -7.86
C GLN A 157 7.60 13.31 -8.09
N GLN A 158 6.56 13.88 -7.48
CA GLN A 158 5.19 13.43 -7.66
C GLN A 158 4.71 13.58 -9.10
N TRP A 159 5.04 14.71 -9.75
CA TRP A 159 4.72 14.94 -11.15
C TRP A 159 5.40 13.91 -12.07
N ARG A 160 6.70 13.62 -11.85
CA ARG A 160 7.42 12.58 -12.61
C ARG A 160 6.80 11.20 -12.44
N ARG A 161 6.45 10.81 -11.21
CA ARG A 161 5.77 9.54 -10.90
C ARG A 161 4.43 9.44 -11.61
N ARG A 162 3.61 10.50 -11.60
CA ARG A 162 2.31 10.53 -12.31
C ARG A 162 2.49 10.37 -13.81
N LYS A 163 3.44 11.09 -14.40
CA LYS A 163 3.74 11.00 -15.83
C LYS A 163 4.18 9.59 -16.23
N LYS A 164 4.98 8.91 -15.39
CA LYS A 164 5.40 7.52 -15.61
C LYS A 164 4.23 6.55 -15.51
N LEU A 165 3.38 6.68 -14.49
CA LEU A 165 2.18 5.87 -14.36
C LEU A 165 1.22 6.05 -15.56
N GLN A 166 1.02 7.29 -16.02
CA GLN A 166 0.21 7.57 -17.20
C GLN A 166 0.76 6.85 -18.44
N ARG A 167 2.06 6.95 -18.68
CA ARG A 167 2.71 6.22 -19.79
C ARG A 167 2.57 4.70 -19.67
N LEU A 168 2.74 4.14 -18.47
CA LEU A 168 2.54 2.70 -18.26
C LEU A 168 1.08 2.29 -18.54
N ARG A 169 0.11 3.12 -18.16
CA ARG A 169 -1.31 2.88 -18.44
C ARG A 169 -1.63 2.98 -19.93
N GLU A 170 -1.09 3.99 -20.61
CA GLU A 170 -1.23 4.18 -22.06
C GLU A 170 -0.60 3.00 -22.81
N PHE A 171 0.61 2.61 -22.44
CA PHE A 171 1.30 1.46 -23.03
C PHE A 171 0.45 0.18 -22.93
N VAL A 172 -0.03 -0.17 -21.73
CA VAL A 172 -0.85 -1.38 -21.55
C VAL A 172 -2.22 -1.28 -22.22
N ARG A 173 -2.81 -0.09 -22.30
CA ARG A 173 -4.16 0.08 -22.87
C ARG A 173 -4.18 0.18 -24.39
N SER A 174 -3.18 0.80 -25.00
CA SER A 174 -3.24 1.17 -26.43
C SER A 174 -2.04 0.77 -27.26
N GLU A 175 -0.84 0.62 -26.68
CA GLU A 175 0.36 0.31 -27.48
C GLU A 175 0.69 -1.18 -27.50
N TYR A 176 0.36 -1.90 -26.42
CA TYR A 176 0.65 -3.32 -26.29
C TYR A 176 -0.49 -4.19 -26.80
N ASP A 177 -0.20 -5.14 -27.69
CA ASP A 177 -1.20 -6.04 -28.32
C ASP A 177 -1.72 -7.17 -27.41
N HIS A 178 -1.44 -7.10 -26.10
CA HIS A 178 -1.80 -8.11 -25.09
C HIS A 178 -1.31 -9.52 -25.47
N SER A 179 -0.28 -9.63 -26.32
CA SER A 179 0.18 -10.87 -26.95
C SER A 179 0.62 -11.95 -25.96
N CYS A 180 0.98 -11.54 -24.73
CA CYS A 180 1.28 -12.46 -23.64
C CYS A 180 0.06 -13.26 -23.17
N LEU A 181 -1.17 -12.78 -23.34
CA LEU A 181 -2.38 -13.51 -22.94
C LEU A 181 -2.71 -14.64 -23.92
N ARG A 182 -3.14 -15.78 -23.40
CA ARG A 182 -3.57 -16.94 -24.19
C ARG A 182 -4.96 -16.74 -24.80
N SER A 183 -5.87 -16.05 -24.11
CA SER A 183 -7.21 -15.77 -24.62
C SER A 183 -7.19 -14.83 -25.83
N CYS A 184 -7.78 -15.27 -26.93
CA CYS A 184 -7.94 -14.45 -28.13
C CYS A 184 -8.88 -13.26 -27.90
N ARG A 185 -9.92 -13.44 -27.08
CA ARG A 185 -10.91 -12.39 -26.78
C ARG A 185 -10.31 -11.26 -25.94
N SER A 186 -9.56 -11.60 -24.88
CA SER A 186 -8.92 -10.56 -24.05
C SER A 186 -7.91 -9.73 -24.86
N ARG A 187 -7.22 -10.37 -25.82
CA ARG A 187 -6.33 -9.70 -26.78
C ARG A 187 -7.07 -8.77 -27.72
N ALA A 188 -8.19 -9.23 -28.30
CA ALA A 188 -8.95 -8.43 -29.26
C ALA A 188 -9.63 -7.22 -28.62
N LEU A 189 -10.04 -7.33 -27.35
CA LEU A 189 -10.74 -6.28 -26.62
C LEU A 189 -9.82 -5.33 -25.84
N TYR A 190 -8.53 -5.65 -25.70
CA TYR A 190 -7.60 -4.90 -24.84
C TYR A 190 -8.06 -4.78 -23.38
N GLU A 191 -8.80 -5.78 -22.88
CA GLU A 191 -9.41 -5.80 -21.55
C GLU A 191 -8.72 -6.76 -20.57
N GLY A 192 -7.70 -7.49 -21.01
CA GLY A 192 -7.08 -8.54 -20.19
C GLY A 192 -6.05 -8.06 -19.16
N LEU A 193 -5.58 -6.81 -19.26
CA LEU A 193 -4.54 -6.24 -18.40
C LEU A 193 -4.90 -4.81 -17.98
N LYS A 194 -4.68 -4.48 -16.70
CA LYS A 194 -4.90 -3.13 -16.17
C LYS A 194 -3.79 -2.73 -15.21
N VAL A 195 -3.18 -1.57 -15.45
CA VAL A 195 -2.16 -1.00 -14.56
C VAL A 195 -2.76 0.05 -13.65
N THR A 196 -2.58 -0.17 -12.35
CA THR A 196 -3.16 0.60 -11.27
C THR A 196 -2.09 0.91 -10.24
N ALA A 197 -2.31 1.93 -9.42
CA ALA A 197 -1.36 2.35 -8.42
C ALA A 197 -2.09 3.05 -7.29
N THR A 198 -1.48 3.01 -6.12
CA THR A 198 -1.97 3.69 -4.94
C THR A 198 -1.89 5.22 -5.11
N PRO A 199 -2.72 6.01 -4.41
CA PRO A 199 -2.80 7.46 -4.58
C PRO A 199 -1.52 8.21 -4.24
N ASP A 200 -0.68 7.63 -3.39
CA ASP A 200 0.65 8.10 -3.00
C ASP A 200 1.75 7.73 -4.02
N LEU A 201 1.42 6.92 -5.03
CA LEU A 201 2.29 6.48 -6.12
C LEU A 201 3.55 5.73 -5.65
N MET A 202 3.49 5.12 -4.47
CA MET A 202 4.58 4.31 -3.94
C MET A 202 4.43 2.83 -4.32
N LEU A 203 3.20 2.35 -4.45
CA LEU A 203 2.88 0.98 -4.84
C LEU A 203 2.09 0.97 -6.16
N GLY A 204 2.64 0.30 -7.16
CA GLY A 204 1.95 -0.04 -8.40
C GLY A 204 1.52 -1.50 -8.41
N TYR A 205 0.49 -1.84 -9.17
CA TYR A 205 0.13 -3.23 -9.44
C TYR A 205 -0.46 -3.38 -10.86
N LEU A 206 -0.36 -4.60 -11.37
CA LEU A 206 -0.90 -5.06 -12.64
C LEU A 206 -1.96 -6.12 -12.35
N ASP A 207 -3.20 -5.83 -12.75
CA ASP A 207 -4.33 -6.74 -12.63
C ASP A 207 -4.56 -7.50 -13.94
N PHE A 208 -4.76 -8.81 -13.83
CA PHE A 208 -5.08 -9.71 -14.94
C PHE A 208 -6.57 -10.07 -14.94
N PHE A 209 -7.22 -9.99 -16.09
CA PHE A 209 -8.64 -10.29 -16.27
C PHE A 209 -8.85 -11.37 -17.34
N LEU A 210 -9.87 -12.20 -17.14
CA LEU A 210 -10.32 -13.21 -18.10
C LEU A 210 -11.26 -12.59 -19.12
N GLY A 211 -11.01 -12.88 -20.39
CA GLY A 211 -11.85 -12.42 -21.50
C GLY A 211 -13.19 -13.15 -21.65
N GLY A 212 -13.56 -14.07 -20.75
CA GLY A 212 -14.84 -14.81 -20.78
C GLY A 212 -15.01 -15.89 -21.86
N ASP A 213 -14.10 -15.99 -22.82
CA ASP A 213 -14.08 -17.06 -23.85
C ASP A 213 -13.47 -18.38 -23.34
N GLU A 214 -12.70 -18.29 -22.25
CA GLU A 214 -12.11 -19.45 -21.58
C GLU A 214 -13.21 -20.13 -20.73
N LYS A 215 -13.98 -21.04 -21.34
CA LYS A 215 -14.96 -21.90 -20.64
C LYS A 215 -14.28 -22.95 -19.76
N ARG A 216 -13.44 -22.53 -18.81
CA ARG A 216 -12.84 -23.40 -17.80
C ARG A 216 -13.61 -23.24 -16.49
N PRO A 217 -14.15 -24.31 -15.89
CA PRO A 217 -14.90 -24.22 -14.64
C PRO A 217 -14.01 -23.78 -13.44
N ASP A 218 -12.69 -23.85 -13.59
CA ASP A 218 -11.71 -23.56 -12.54
C ASP A 218 -11.27 -22.08 -12.50
N LEU A 219 -11.65 -21.26 -13.50
CA LEU A 219 -11.28 -19.85 -13.61
C LEU A 219 -12.53 -18.97 -13.79
N PRO A 220 -12.61 -17.79 -13.15
CA PRO A 220 -11.66 -17.21 -12.20
C PRO A 220 -11.62 -18.01 -10.88
N PRO A 221 -10.44 -18.11 -10.23
CA PRO A 221 -10.33 -18.85 -8.98
C PRO A 221 -11.17 -18.20 -7.89
N ARG A 222 -11.94 -19.00 -7.15
CA ARG A 222 -12.69 -18.54 -5.97
C ARG A 222 -11.73 -17.97 -4.94
N LEU A 223 -12.17 -17.04 -4.08
CA LEU A 223 -11.31 -16.44 -3.06
C LEU A 223 -10.51 -17.49 -2.26
N ARG A 224 -11.14 -18.60 -1.87
CA ARG A 224 -10.49 -19.67 -1.11
C ARG A 224 -9.32 -20.33 -1.84
N GLN A 225 -9.39 -20.46 -3.16
CA GLN A 225 -8.32 -21.01 -3.99
C GLN A 225 -7.15 -20.03 -4.18
N ARG A 226 -7.37 -18.74 -3.91
CA ARG A 226 -6.34 -17.69 -3.97
C ARG A 226 -5.50 -17.58 -2.71
N PHE A 227 -5.89 -18.27 -1.63
CA PHE A 227 -5.11 -18.25 -0.40
C PHE A 227 -3.83 -19.08 -0.53
N PRO A 228 -2.71 -18.63 0.09
CA PRO A 228 -2.55 -17.36 0.79
C PRO A 228 -2.47 -16.17 -0.18
N MET A 229 -3.15 -15.07 0.16
CA MET A 229 -3.18 -13.84 -0.64
C MET A 229 -2.36 -12.74 0.06
N SER A 230 -1.40 -12.16 -0.66
CA SER A 230 -0.58 -11.04 -0.19
C SER A 230 -1.22 -9.70 -0.53
N LEU A 231 -1.41 -8.84 0.47
CA LEU A 231 -1.89 -7.47 0.33
C LEU A 231 -0.80 -6.50 0.77
N ILE A 232 -0.14 -5.85 -0.19
CA ILE A 232 0.99 -4.96 0.07
C ILE A 232 0.50 -3.57 0.51
N PHE A 233 1.19 -2.97 1.50
CA PHE A 233 0.96 -1.60 1.90
C PHE A 233 1.56 -0.62 0.90
N GLY A 234 0.80 0.42 0.56
CA GLY A 234 1.34 1.66 0.02
C GLY A 234 2.06 2.45 1.10
N GLY A 235 2.78 3.48 0.68
CA GLY A 235 3.59 4.32 1.54
C GLY A 235 4.94 3.72 1.88
N ASP A 236 5.83 4.56 2.35
CA ASP A 236 7.12 4.16 2.89
C ASP A 236 7.21 4.38 4.41
N GLY A 237 6.12 4.74 5.08
CA GLY A 237 6.13 5.05 6.51
C GLY A 237 6.86 6.35 6.83
N SER A 238 7.09 7.20 5.82
CA SER A 238 7.46 8.60 6.02
C SER A 238 6.25 9.41 6.46
N TYR A 239 6.49 10.57 7.05
CA TYR A 239 5.42 11.50 7.40
C TYR A 239 4.60 11.96 6.17
N MET A 240 5.23 12.00 5.00
CA MET A 240 4.59 12.43 3.75
C MET A 240 3.79 11.32 3.06
N ALA A 241 4.19 10.06 3.25
CA ALA A 241 3.55 8.87 2.70
C ALA A 241 3.49 7.77 3.77
N PRO A 242 2.58 7.90 4.76
CA PRO A 242 2.42 6.89 5.79
C PRO A 242 1.99 5.55 5.18
N PHE A 243 2.27 4.46 5.89
CA PHE A 243 1.81 3.15 5.45
C PHE A 243 0.28 3.13 5.36
N SER A 244 -0.24 2.57 4.28
CA SER A 244 -1.68 2.41 4.09
C SER A 244 -2.01 1.19 3.24
N LEU A 245 -3.07 0.49 3.62
CA LEU A 245 -3.69 -0.52 2.80
C LEU A 245 -4.73 0.14 1.90
N HIS A 246 -4.52 0.07 0.58
CA HIS A 246 -5.47 0.56 -0.40
C HIS A 246 -6.47 -0.55 -0.76
N SER A 247 -7.76 -0.32 -0.51
CA SER A 247 -8.83 -1.24 -0.88
C SER A 247 -9.54 -0.75 -2.14
N ASP A 248 -9.19 -1.34 -3.27
CA ASP A 248 -9.88 -1.10 -4.55
C ASP A 248 -11.25 -1.78 -4.60
N SER A 249 -12.03 -1.46 -5.64
CA SER A 249 -13.25 -2.19 -5.99
C SER A 249 -13.00 -3.69 -6.18
N VAL A 250 -11.90 -4.06 -6.87
CA VAL A 250 -11.51 -5.46 -7.08
C VAL A 250 -11.27 -6.17 -5.75
N LEU A 251 -10.44 -5.61 -4.87
CA LEU A 251 -10.13 -6.22 -3.58
C LEU A 251 -11.39 -6.31 -2.69
N THR A 252 -12.21 -5.27 -2.69
CA THR A 252 -13.48 -5.23 -1.95
C THR A 252 -14.45 -6.30 -2.45
N SER A 253 -14.56 -6.47 -3.77
CA SER A 253 -15.39 -7.50 -4.42
C SER A 253 -14.84 -8.92 -4.26
N LEU A 254 -13.53 -9.08 -4.08
CA LEU A 254 -12.95 -10.38 -3.74
C LEU A 254 -13.25 -10.72 -2.28
N MET A 255 -13.01 -9.78 -1.36
CA MET A 255 -13.25 -9.98 0.07
C MET A 255 -14.73 -10.17 0.40
N SER A 256 -15.65 -9.59 -0.39
CA SER A 256 -17.09 -9.78 -0.22
C SER A 256 -17.55 -11.24 -0.37
N GLN A 257 -16.73 -12.10 -1.02
CA GLN A 257 -17.00 -13.54 -1.13
C GLN A 257 -16.84 -14.28 0.20
N ALA A 258 -16.05 -13.75 1.15
CA ALA A 258 -15.86 -14.36 2.47
C ALA A 258 -16.48 -13.55 3.61
N VAL A 259 -16.53 -12.21 3.50
CA VAL A 259 -16.89 -11.32 4.61
C VAL A 259 -17.79 -10.21 4.09
N GLN A 260 -18.77 -9.78 4.88
CA GLN A 260 -19.64 -8.67 4.50
C GLN A 260 -18.82 -7.39 4.22
N PRO A 261 -19.13 -6.61 3.15
CA PRO A 261 -18.32 -5.47 2.73
C PRO A 261 -18.04 -4.43 3.83
N TRP A 262 -19.02 -4.16 4.70
CA TRP A 262 -18.85 -3.18 5.79
C TRP A 262 -17.83 -3.62 6.86
N ILE A 263 -17.71 -4.93 7.13
CA ILE A 263 -16.70 -5.47 8.05
C ILE A 263 -15.31 -5.26 7.44
N TRP A 264 -15.17 -5.54 6.14
CA TRP A 264 -13.92 -5.32 5.41
C TRP A 264 -13.53 -3.83 5.40
N HIS A 265 -14.45 -2.93 5.06
CA HIS A 265 -14.18 -1.49 5.07
C HIS A 265 -13.80 -0.98 6.46
N ARG A 266 -14.48 -1.44 7.51
CA ARG A 266 -14.16 -1.08 8.90
C ARG A 266 -12.78 -1.58 9.31
N LEU A 267 -12.41 -2.79 8.88
CA LEU A 267 -11.08 -3.35 9.12
C LEU A 267 -10.00 -2.53 8.41
N VAL A 268 -10.18 -2.23 7.12
CA VAL A 268 -9.24 -1.41 6.35
C VAL A 268 -9.09 -0.01 6.97
N ALA A 269 -10.19 0.62 7.38
CA ALA A 269 -10.16 1.93 8.02
C ALA A 269 -9.45 1.90 9.38
N GLY A 270 -9.76 0.91 10.21
CA GLY A 270 -9.13 0.70 11.52
C GLY A 270 -7.63 0.42 11.40
N LEU A 271 -7.25 -0.44 10.44
CA LEU A 271 -5.86 -0.73 10.14
C LEU A 271 -5.13 0.52 9.66
N ASN A 272 -5.70 1.26 8.71
CA ASN A 272 -5.10 2.49 8.19
C ASN A 272 -4.93 3.56 9.28
N ALA A 273 -5.79 3.58 10.30
CA ALA A 273 -5.58 4.45 11.46
C ALA A 273 -4.34 4.06 12.28
N GLN A 274 -4.06 2.76 12.42
CA GLN A 274 -2.86 2.27 13.11
C GLN A 274 -1.60 2.40 12.25
N LEU A 275 -1.68 2.11 10.95
CA LEU A 275 -0.55 2.20 10.01
C LEU A 275 -0.02 3.63 9.86
N ARG A 276 -0.87 4.65 10.04
CA ARG A 276 -0.43 6.06 10.08
C ARG A 276 0.57 6.37 11.20
N LEU A 277 0.59 5.57 12.27
CA LEU A 277 1.49 5.74 13.40
C LEU A 277 2.83 4.99 13.20
N VAL A 278 2.91 4.13 12.19
CA VAL A 278 4.09 3.31 11.90
C VAL A 278 5.15 4.13 11.19
N ARG A 279 6.40 4.03 11.65
CA ARG A 279 7.53 4.83 11.13
C ARG A 279 8.69 3.95 10.67
N ARG A 280 9.25 4.29 9.51
CA ARG A 280 10.33 3.54 8.83
C ARG A 280 11.64 3.40 9.62
N GLY A 281 11.90 4.25 10.62
CA GLY A 281 13.10 4.19 11.47
C GLY A 281 12.88 3.65 12.89
N ASN A 282 11.65 3.26 13.23
CA ASN A 282 11.34 2.61 14.51
C ASN A 282 10.25 1.54 14.34
N LEU A 283 10.37 0.74 13.28
CA LEU A 283 9.37 -0.26 12.89
C LEU A 283 9.10 -1.25 14.03
N LYS A 284 10.13 -1.59 14.81
CA LYS A 284 10.04 -2.53 15.94
C LYS A 284 9.08 -2.08 17.04
N ALA A 285 9.10 -0.79 17.39
CA ALA A 285 8.21 -0.29 18.43
C ALA A 285 6.81 0.00 17.85
N THR A 286 6.75 0.54 16.63
CA THR A 286 5.50 1.06 16.08
C THR A 286 4.59 -0.01 15.46
N PHE A 287 5.13 -1.16 15.06
CA PHE A 287 4.29 -2.27 14.57
C PHE A 287 3.69 -3.12 15.68
N LEU A 288 4.22 -3.08 16.91
CA LEU A 288 3.66 -3.86 18.01
C LEU A 288 2.19 -3.49 18.31
N PRO A 289 1.78 -2.20 18.35
CA PRO A 289 0.38 -1.82 18.40
C PRO A 289 -0.47 -2.34 17.23
N VAL A 290 0.10 -2.41 16.02
CA VAL A 290 -0.59 -2.92 14.83
C VAL A 290 -0.86 -4.42 14.97
N LEU A 291 0.15 -5.18 15.42
CA LEU A 291 0.01 -6.62 15.68
C LEU A 291 -1.05 -6.90 16.75
N ASN A 292 -0.97 -6.21 17.89
CA ASN A 292 -1.98 -6.35 18.94
C ASN A 292 -3.38 -5.99 18.45
N TRP A 293 -3.51 -4.96 17.59
CA TRP A 293 -4.79 -4.58 17.00
C TRP A 293 -5.32 -5.65 16.04
N LEU A 294 -4.45 -6.23 15.20
CA LEU A 294 -4.83 -7.33 14.31
C LEU A 294 -5.35 -8.53 15.12
N GLU A 295 -4.64 -8.94 16.16
CA GLU A 295 -5.03 -10.08 17.02
C GLU A 295 -6.34 -9.83 17.79
N THR A 296 -6.56 -8.60 18.25
CA THR A 296 -7.73 -8.28 19.11
C THR A 296 -8.98 -7.87 18.34
N HIS A 297 -8.84 -7.28 17.15
CA HIS A 297 -9.96 -6.71 16.39
C HIS A 297 -10.15 -7.35 15.01
N ALA A 298 -9.07 -7.63 14.27
CA ALA A 298 -9.17 -8.15 12.91
C ALA A 298 -9.41 -9.67 12.90
N ASP A 299 -8.59 -10.43 13.63
CA ASP A 299 -8.67 -11.89 13.70
C ASP A 299 -10.02 -12.40 14.23
N PRO A 300 -10.62 -11.84 15.30
CA PRO A 300 -11.94 -12.26 15.75
C PRO A 300 -13.05 -11.93 14.73
N ALA A 301 -12.94 -10.81 14.03
CA ALA A 301 -13.95 -10.39 13.04
C ALA A 301 -13.90 -11.24 11.76
N LEU A 302 -12.71 -11.67 11.34
CA LEU A 302 -12.51 -12.50 10.16
C LEU A 302 -12.58 -14.00 10.45
N GLY A 303 -12.24 -14.41 11.67
CA GLY A 303 -12.21 -15.79 12.13
C GLY A 303 -13.58 -16.47 12.10
N VAL A 304 -14.67 -15.70 12.29
CA VAL A 304 -16.06 -16.20 12.12
C VAL A 304 -16.28 -16.77 10.72
N ASN A 305 -15.58 -16.25 9.71
CA ASN A 305 -15.68 -16.69 8.32
C ASN A 305 -14.54 -17.64 7.91
N GLY A 306 -13.74 -18.12 8.87
CA GLY A 306 -12.60 -19.00 8.64
C GLY A 306 -11.41 -18.31 7.96
N VAL A 307 -11.32 -16.98 8.03
CA VAL A 307 -10.24 -16.19 7.43
C VAL A 307 -9.38 -15.56 8.52
N ARG A 308 -8.06 -15.56 8.34
CA ARG A 308 -7.09 -14.96 9.25
C ARG A 308 -6.12 -14.07 8.49
N VAL A 309 -5.57 -13.08 9.20
CA VAL A 309 -4.72 -12.05 8.62
C VAL A 309 -3.50 -11.83 9.48
N ASP A 310 -2.33 -12.13 8.93
CA ASP A 310 -1.06 -11.86 9.60
C ASP A 310 -0.32 -10.72 8.92
N LEU A 311 0.42 -9.95 9.70
CA LEU A 311 1.38 -8.99 9.17
C LEU A 311 2.56 -9.75 8.57
N ALA A 312 3.05 -9.32 7.40
CA ALA A 312 4.20 -9.92 6.77
C ALA A 312 5.08 -8.86 6.09
N TRP A 313 6.34 -9.23 5.91
CA TRP A 313 7.22 -8.54 4.98
C TRP A 313 7.40 -9.39 3.73
N PHE A 314 7.47 -8.73 2.59
CA PHE A 314 7.59 -9.32 1.27
C PHE A 314 8.91 -8.88 0.64
N GLN A 315 9.44 -9.76 -0.20
CA GLN A 315 10.73 -9.76 -0.89
C GLN A 315 11.54 -8.47 -0.77
N ALA A 316 12.74 -8.61 -0.20
CA ALA A 316 13.73 -7.53 -0.17
C ALA A 316 14.25 -7.29 -1.59
N THR A 317 14.15 -6.05 -2.05
CA THR A 317 14.80 -5.60 -3.27
C THR A 317 16.34 -5.60 -3.13
N ALA A 318 17.05 -5.47 -4.25
CA ALA A 318 18.52 -5.44 -4.29
C ALA A 318 19.16 -4.37 -3.40
N LEU A 319 18.45 -3.28 -3.10
CA LEU A 319 18.90 -2.19 -2.22
C LEU A 319 18.47 -2.38 -0.75
N GLY A 320 17.88 -3.52 -0.42
CA GLY A 320 17.44 -3.85 0.94
C GLY A 320 16.14 -3.17 1.36
N TYR A 321 15.33 -2.67 0.41
CA TYR A 321 13.98 -2.22 0.72
C TYR A 321 13.05 -3.44 0.81
N CYS A 322 12.44 -3.62 1.99
CA CYS A 322 11.43 -4.64 2.23
C CYS A 322 10.04 -4.03 2.08
N GLN A 323 9.20 -4.66 1.24
CA GLN A 323 7.78 -4.31 1.19
C GLN A 323 7.06 -4.89 2.40
N LEU A 324 6.12 -4.16 2.96
CA LEU A 324 5.35 -4.59 4.13
C LEU A 324 3.89 -4.73 3.72
N GLY A 325 3.17 -5.65 4.34
CA GLY A 325 1.78 -5.89 4.01
C GLY A 325 1.12 -6.92 4.92
N LEU A 326 -0.01 -7.43 4.47
CA LEU A 326 -0.75 -8.49 5.13
C LEU A 326 -0.77 -9.74 4.28
N VAL A 327 -0.80 -10.89 4.94
CA VAL A 327 -1.11 -12.18 4.32
C VAL A 327 -2.46 -12.63 4.84
N VAL A 328 -3.40 -12.81 3.93
CA VAL A 328 -4.72 -13.34 4.21
C VAL A 328 -4.71 -14.83 3.88
N TYR A 329 -5.17 -15.68 4.79
CA TYR A 329 -5.27 -17.12 4.58
C TYR A 329 -6.46 -17.71 5.32
N THR A 330 -6.86 -18.92 4.94
CA THR A 330 -7.93 -19.64 5.64
C THR A 330 -7.39 -20.46 6.81
N VAL A 331 -8.07 -20.37 7.94
CA VAL A 331 -7.86 -21.27 9.07
C VAL A 331 -8.82 -22.43 8.89
N GLU A 332 -8.34 -23.54 8.34
CA GLU A 332 -9.13 -24.77 8.28
C GLU A 332 -9.22 -25.38 9.69
N GLY A 333 -10.32 -25.11 10.37
CA GLY A 333 -10.82 -25.88 11.51
C GLY A 333 -12.27 -26.28 11.20
N GLU A 334 -12.50 -27.59 11.12
CA GLU A 334 -13.74 -28.31 10.77
C GLU A 334 -14.05 -28.48 9.25
N PRO A 335 -14.13 -29.73 8.75
CA PRO A 335 -14.64 -30.01 7.42
C PRO A 335 -16.15 -29.78 7.41
N VAL A 336 -16.59 -28.61 6.94
CA VAL A 336 -18.00 -28.43 6.58
C VAL A 336 -18.27 -29.30 5.35
N THR A 337 -18.90 -30.43 5.63
CA THR A 337 -19.64 -31.34 4.74
C THR A 337 -19.61 -30.95 3.27
N ALA A 338 -18.83 -31.72 2.50
CA ALA A 338 -19.13 -31.95 1.10
C ALA A 338 -20.60 -32.34 0.96
N GLU A 339 -21.20 -31.80 -0.09
CA GLU A 339 -22.59 -31.94 -0.46
C GLU A 339 -23.05 -33.40 -0.40
N LEU A 340 -24.28 -33.53 0.09
CA LEU A 340 -25.07 -34.72 0.28
C LEU A 340 -24.96 -35.71 -0.91
N ASP A 341 -24.38 -36.89 -0.68
CA ASP A 341 -24.79 -38.09 -1.41
C ASP A 341 -24.96 -39.26 -0.44
N GLY A 342 -26.13 -39.90 -0.55
CA GLY A 342 -26.76 -40.66 0.51
C GLY A 342 -26.28 -42.10 0.64
N SER A 343 -25.99 -42.54 1.88
CA SER A 343 -26.20 -43.92 2.33
C SER A 343 -26.08 -44.03 3.86
N PRO A 344 -26.97 -44.76 4.56
CA PRO A 344 -26.99 -44.79 6.02
C PRO A 344 -26.10 -45.92 6.54
N ARG A 345 -25.12 -45.63 7.42
CA ARG A 345 -24.46 -46.68 8.21
C ARG A 345 -24.23 -46.26 9.67
N ILE A 346 -25.15 -46.76 10.51
CA ILE A 346 -24.98 -47.42 11.81
C ILE A 346 -24.01 -46.76 12.81
N LYS A 347 -24.59 -46.22 13.89
CA LYS A 347 -23.94 -45.87 15.15
C LYS A 347 -23.24 -47.09 15.76
N ILE A 348 -21.96 -46.96 16.10
CA ILE A 348 -21.33 -47.73 17.18
C ILE A 348 -20.54 -46.74 18.04
N GLU A 349 -20.98 -46.60 19.28
CA GLU A 349 -20.27 -45.92 20.37
C GLU A 349 -19.07 -46.77 20.81
N GLN A 350 -17.86 -46.19 20.80
CA GLN A 350 -16.72 -46.71 21.56
C GLN A 350 -15.70 -45.59 21.87
N HIS A 351 -15.93 -44.94 23.01
CA HIS A 351 -14.97 -44.43 24.00
C HIS A 351 -13.51 -44.08 23.61
N SER A 352 -13.24 -42.77 23.54
CA SER A 352 -12.37 -41.98 24.46
C SER A 352 -10.88 -42.32 24.70
N LEU A 353 -10.14 -42.94 23.77
CA LEU A 353 -8.66 -43.03 23.87
C LEU A 353 -7.89 -42.76 22.56
N VAL A 354 -8.60 -42.52 21.45
CA VAL A 354 -8.02 -42.27 20.12
C VAL A 354 -7.97 -40.77 19.76
N GLN A 355 -8.53 -39.91 20.62
CA GLN A 355 -8.68 -38.48 20.34
C GLN A 355 -7.35 -37.72 20.40
N ASP A 356 -6.42 -38.11 21.28
CA ASP A 356 -5.12 -37.44 21.43
C ASP A 356 -4.15 -37.74 20.28
N MET A 357 -4.13 -38.98 19.75
CA MET A 357 -3.29 -39.32 18.59
C MET A 357 -3.81 -38.70 17.29
N LEU A 358 -5.12 -38.52 17.15
CA LEU A 358 -5.73 -37.89 15.97
C LEU A 358 -5.55 -36.36 16.02
N ALA A 359 -5.61 -35.76 17.22
CA ALA A 359 -5.31 -34.36 17.46
C ALA A 359 -3.83 -34.03 17.15
N ASP A 360 -2.87 -34.86 17.57
CA ASP A 360 -1.45 -34.66 17.25
C ASP A 360 -1.13 -34.88 15.76
N ALA A 361 -1.81 -35.81 15.10
CA ALA A 361 -1.72 -35.99 13.65
C ALA A 361 -2.35 -34.81 12.87
N GLN A 362 -3.44 -34.23 13.38
CA GLN A 362 -4.06 -33.02 12.82
C GLN A 362 -3.21 -31.78 13.09
N LEU A 363 -2.60 -31.65 14.27
CA LEU A 363 -1.70 -30.56 14.63
C LEU A 363 -0.40 -30.60 13.81
N SER A 364 0.18 -31.78 13.60
CA SER A 364 1.36 -31.96 12.75
C SER A 364 1.03 -31.71 11.29
N ARG A 365 -0.14 -32.14 10.79
CA ARG A 365 -0.60 -31.86 9.42
C ARG A 365 -0.95 -30.38 9.21
N SER A 366 -1.51 -29.70 10.22
CA SER A 366 -1.73 -28.25 10.26
C SER A 366 -0.40 -27.50 10.25
N ARG A 367 0.58 -27.88 11.09
CA ARG A 367 1.92 -27.29 11.08
C ARG A 367 2.65 -27.50 9.74
N ILE A 368 2.53 -28.67 9.13
CA ILE A 368 3.11 -28.94 7.81
C ILE A 368 2.42 -28.07 6.74
N LYS A 369 1.08 -27.99 6.75
CA LYS A 369 0.32 -27.08 5.87
C LYS A 369 0.71 -25.62 6.09
N ASP A 370 0.86 -25.15 7.33
CA ASP A 370 1.31 -23.78 7.64
C ASP A 370 2.70 -23.51 7.10
N VAL A 371 3.62 -24.49 7.17
CA VAL A 371 4.96 -24.40 6.56
C VAL A 371 4.88 -24.37 5.02
N PHE A 372 3.97 -25.13 4.40
CA PHE A 372 3.75 -25.08 2.95
C PHE A 372 3.08 -23.77 2.50
N MET A 373 2.10 -23.25 3.26
CA MET A 373 1.47 -21.95 3.02
C MET A 373 2.49 -20.82 3.18
N ARG A 374 3.39 -20.92 4.17
CA ARG A 374 4.52 -19.99 4.36
C ARG A 374 5.54 -20.05 3.23
N LYS A 375 5.75 -21.21 2.59
CA LYS A 375 6.64 -21.34 1.41
C LYS A 375 6.09 -20.65 0.16
N ARG A 376 4.77 -20.48 0.05
CA ARG A 376 4.13 -19.78 -1.08
C ARG A 376 4.19 -18.25 -0.95
N ILE A 377 4.53 -17.75 0.24
CA ILE A 377 4.77 -16.33 0.50
C ILE A 377 6.22 -16.04 0.11
N THR A 378 6.45 -15.15 -0.86
CA THR A 378 7.77 -14.59 -1.18
C THR A 378 8.23 -13.61 -0.08
N GLY A 379 8.30 -14.09 1.17
CA GLY A 379 8.48 -13.25 2.35
C GLY A 379 8.35 -14.00 3.68
N GLY A 380 8.40 -13.25 4.79
CA GLY A 380 8.28 -13.79 6.14
C GLY A 380 7.12 -13.15 6.92
N ILE A 381 6.43 -13.97 7.70
CA ILE A 381 5.39 -13.49 8.62
C ILE A 381 6.07 -12.73 9.77
N LEU A 382 5.55 -11.55 10.10
CA LEU A 382 6.00 -10.71 11.19
C LEU A 382 5.19 -11.00 12.44
N ASP A 383 5.69 -11.93 13.25
CA ASP A 383 5.28 -12.09 14.64
C ASP A 383 6.14 -11.21 15.56
N SER A 384 5.65 -10.95 16.77
CA SER A 384 6.31 -10.23 17.88
C SER A 384 7.77 -10.63 18.10
N THR A 385 8.11 -11.90 17.85
CA THR A 385 9.45 -12.46 17.95
C THR A 385 10.34 -12.08 16.76
N THR A 386 9.86 -12.29 15.53
CA THR A 386 10.52 -11.92 14.26
C THR A 386 10.64 -10.41 14.05
N LEU A 387 9.73 -9.61 14.60
CA LEU A 387 9.78 -8.15 14.53
C LEU A 387 11.05 -7.60 15.17
N ARG A 388 11.56 -8.26 16.22
CA ARG A 388 12.82 -7.88 16.88
C ARG A 388 14.04 -8.10 16.00
N THR A 389 13.97 -9.03 15.05
CA THR A 389 15.04 -9.34 14.09
C THR A 389 14.99 -8.49 12.82
N LEU A 390 13.92 -7.72 12.60
CA LEU A 390 13.81 -6.86 11.41
C LEU A 390 14.96 -5.84 11.40
N ILE A 391 15.69 -5.77 10.28
CA ILE A 391 16.77 -4.81 10.09
C ILE A 391 16.10 -3.46 9.81
N ASP A 392 16.19 -2.57 10.79
CA ASP A 392 15.71 -1.20 10.68
C ASP A 392 16.92 -0.28 10.58
N ARG A 393 17.04 0.46 9.47
CA ARG A 393 18.06 1.51 9.34
C ARG A 393 17.56 2.71 10.15
N ARG A 394 18.10 2.89 11.35
CA ARG A 394 17.81 4.05 12.19
C ARG A 394 18.21 5.33 11.45
N ASP A 395 17.23 6.15 11.11
CA ASP A 395 17.47 7.47 10.54
C ASP A 395 17.90 8.44 11.64
N PHE A 396 19.20 8.54 11.90
CA PHE A 396 19.76 9.47 12.88
C PHE A 396 19.50 10.96 12.54
N LEU A 397 19.11 11.26 11.30
CA LEU A 397 18.76 12.60 10.79
C LEU A 397 17.26 12.92 10.86
N TYR A 398 16.47 12.04 11.49
CA TYR A 398 15.02 12.16 11.63
C TYR A 398 14.50 13.55 12.04
N PRO A 399 15.03 14.25 13.07
CA PRO A 399 14.50 15.56 13.46
C PRO A 399 14.70 16.63 12.37
N PHE A 400 15.82 16.58 11.63
CA PHE A 400 16.08 17.50 10.53
C PHE A 400 15.21 17.20 9.31
N SER A 401 14.95 15.92 9.02
CA SER A 401 13.99 15.54 8.00
C SER A 401 12.59 16.04 8.33
N LEU A 402 12.17 16.00 9.60
CA LEU A 402 10.84 16.46 10.02
C LEU A 402 10.64 17.97 9.79
N ILE A 403 11.68 18.77 10.03
CA ILE A 403 11.67 20.22 9.77
C ILE A 403 11.58 20.51 8.26
N LEU A 404 12.36 19.81 7.43
CA LEU A 404 12.33 19.97 5.97
C LEU A 404 11.02 19.48 5.35
N HIS A 405 10.49 18.34 5.82
CA HIS A 405 9.27 17.70 5.29
C HIS A 405 7.97 18.39 5.71
N ASN A 406 7.98 19.27 6.71
CA ASN A 406 6.79 20.02 7.16
C ASN A 406 6.36 21.15 6.21
N SER A 407 7.11 21.40 5.14
CA SER A 407 6.84 22.47 4.17
C SER A 407 5.87 22.08 3.04
N LYS A 408 5.07 21.02 3.22
CA LYS A 408 4.13 20.54 2.19
C LYS A 408 3.23 21.70 1.70
N PRO A 409 3.18 21.98 0.38
CA PRO A 409 2.17 22.88 -0.15
C PRO A 409 0.81 22.20 0.05
N VAL A 410 -0.12 22.89 0.70
CA VAL A 410 -1.49 22.39 0.92
C VAL A 410 -2.17 22.23 -0.45
N GLY A 411 -1.97 21.07 -1.07
CA GLY A 411 -2.76 20.64 -2.21
C GLY A 411 -4.14 20.25 -1.70
N HIS A 412 -5.15 21.02 -2.07
CA HIS A 412 -6.55 20.63 -1.96
C HIS A 412 -6.77 19.34 -2.75
N GLN A 413 -6.73 18.19 -2.07
CA GLN A 413 -7.49 17.00 -2.45
C GLN A 413 -7.49 16.00 -1.29
N VAL A 414 -8.71 15.67 -0.86
CA VAL A 414 -9.12 14.63 0.09
C VAL A 414 -9.07 14.97 1.59
N CYS A 415 -9.81 16.01 1.98
CA CYS A 415 -10.57 16.01 3.24
C CYS A 415 -12.00 15.52 2.93
N LEU A 416 -12.17 14.22 2.72
CA LEU A 416 -13.46 13.55 2.91
C LEU A 416 -13.32 12.68 4.15
N CYS A 417 -13.31 13.35 5.31
CA CYS A 417 -13.63 12.72 6.56
C CYS A 417 -15.12 12.34 6.48
N TYR A 418 -15.40 11.06 6.23
CA TYR A 418 -16.71 10.50 6.54
C TYR A 418 -16.94 10.62 8.03
N HIS A 419 -17.72 11.64 8.41
CA HIS A 419 -18.28 11.80 9.73
C HIS A 419 -19.48 10.84 9.83
N PHE A 420 -19.24 9.57 10.19
CA PHE A 420 -20.32 8.72 10.67
C PHE A 420 -20.53 9.02 12.15
N SER A 421 -21.55 9.83 12.44
CA SER A 421 -22.14 9.91 13.76
C SER A 421 -23.01 8.67 13.98
N LEU A 422 -22.72 7.96 15.08
CA LEU A 422 -23.54 6.99 15.83
C LEU A 422 -24.39 5.96 15.07
#